data_AF-A0A845D0V7-F1
#
_entry.id   AF-A0A845D0V7-F1
#
_cell.length_a   1.000
_cell.length_b   1.000
_cell.length_c   1.000
_cell.angle_alpha   90.00
_cell.angle_beta   90.00
_cell.angle_gamma   90.00
#
_symmetry.space_group_name_H-M   'P 1'
#
loop_
_entity.id
_entity.type
_entity.pdbx_description
1 polymer ?
#
loop_
_entity_poly.entity_id
_entity_poly.type
_entity_poly.pdbx_seq_one_letter_code
_entity_poly.pdbx_strand_id
1 'polypeptide(L)'
;MADDAARVQYHRLLGSGMRLSLAAVQVNVTTESSILSESPRVDILLLRREGTAWTEAQRARLPDGIRDSSATHILIEFKYTESVTEDGILQAAAYDLFYRQVQRLSREQTLPVVLSAKTPQKSRLAHWGYEELQRGVFLTQLPFVGRVMLLALNRLPAHSNNAIVKLFASLKRERDAGFASLDREVFADSTDLHAYVLGLRQTLKVKGKLNMAEVLTPEKVLEYGKRMRELIFETGTPAERLAGLSPIEILAGLNYEERRALLRLLQEEMDAGAENGADSGEN
;
A
#
# COMPACT_ATOMS: atom_id res chain seq x y z
N MET A 1 -28.97 14.07 16.87
CA MET A 1 -27.77 13.22 16.83
C MET A 1 -28.16 11.93 16.13
N ALA A 2 -28.07 11.92 14.80
CA ALA A 2 -28.47 10.78 13.98
C ALA A 2 -27.19 10.03 13.59
N ASP A 3 -27.10 8.81 14.10
CA ASP A 3 -26.36 7.64 13.60
C ASP A 3 -25.10 7.93 12.73
N ASP A 4 -23.96 8.11 13.38
CA ASP A 4 -22.61 8.04 12.78
C ASP A 4 -22.16 6.57 12.57
N ALA A 5 -23.12 5.63 12.63
CA ALA A 5 -22.91 4.22 12.42
C ALA A 5 -22.70 3.93 10.92
N ALA A 6 -21.60 3.23 10.64
CA ALA A 6 -21.26 2.56 9.38
C ALA A 6 -20.62 3.35 8.23
N ARG A 7 -19.96 4.50 8.49
CA ARG A 7 -19.07 5.08 7.47
C ARG A 7 -17.69 4.41 7.49
N VAL A 8 -17.23 3.97 6.32
CA VAL A 8 -15.89 3.38 6.15
C VAL A 8 -14.81 4.41 6.50
N GLN A 9 -13.93 4.03 7.43
CA GLN A 9 -12.79 4.85 7.87
C GLN A 9 -11.62 4.66 6.91
N TYR A 10 -11.64 5.37 5.78
CA TYR A 10 -10.63 5.23 4.72
C TYR A 10 -9.20 5.53 5.18
N HIS A 11 -9.02 6.44 6.15
CA HIS A 11 -7.71 6.71 6.74
C HIS A 11 -7.15 5.47 7.45
N ARG A 12 -7.97 4.69 8.17
CA ARG A 12 -7.54 3.42 8.78
C ARG A 12 -7.15 2.38 7.75
N LEU A 13 -7.89 2.28 6.64
CA LEU A 13 -7.55 1.38 5.53
C LEU A 13 -6.21 1.77 4.88
N LEU A 14 -6.02 3.06 4.59
CA LEU A 14 -4.76 3.55 4.06
C LEU A 14 -3.61 3.29 5.05
N GLY A 15 -3.82 3.59 6.33
CA GLY A 15 -2.81 3.39 7.36
C GLY A 15 -2.42 1.95 7.60
N SER A 16 -3.37 1.01 7.51
CA SER A 16 -3.05 -0.41 7.57
C SER A 16 -2.18 -0.86 6.39
N GLY A 17 -2.53 -0.43 5.17
CA GLY A 17 -1.72 -0.74 3.98
C GLY A 17 -0.30 -0.16 4.08
N MET A 18 -0.18 1.10 4.52
CA MET A 18 1.11 1.75 4.75
C MET A 18 1.90 1.04 5.86
N ARG A 19 1.26 0.70 6.99
CA ARG A 19 1.90 -0.01 8.10
C ARG A 19 2.47 -1.36 7.66
N LEU A 20 1.67 -2.16 6.96
CA LEU A 20 2.10 -3.47 6.47
C LEU A 20 3.26 -3.37 5.46
N SER A 21 3.20 -2.37 4.57
CA SER A 21 4.27 -2.13 3.58
C SER A 21 5.56 -1.62 4.21
N LEU A 22 5.46 -0.79 5.25
CA LEU A 22 6.59 -0.09 5.85
C LEU A 22 7.20 -0.78 7.07
N ALA A 23 6.53 -1.78 7.64
CA ALA A 23 7.02 -2.53 8.80
C ALA A 23 8.40 -3.17 8.55
N ALA A 24 8.61 -3.74 7.36
CA ALA A 24 9.88 -4.37 6.97
C ALA A 24 11.08 -3.41 6.97
N VAL A 25 10.83 -2.10 6.88
CA VAL A 25 11.86 -1.05 6.84
C VAL A 25 11.83 -0.14 8.07
N GLN A 26 11.21 -0.61 9.16
CA GLN A 26 11.20 0.04 10.49
C GLN A 26 10.66 1.47 10.46
N VAL A 27 9.55 1.70 9.75
CA VAL A 27 8.83 2.98 9.78
C VAL A 27 7.50 2.79 10.48
N ASN A 28 7.30 3.57 11.53
CA ASN A 28 6.12 3.51 12.37
C ASN A 28 4.96 4.27 11.72
N VAL A 29 3.78 3.65 11.67
CA VAL A 29 2.56 4.22 11.09
C VAL A 29 1.40 4.15 12.09
N THR A 30 0.91 5.31 12.51
CA THR A 30 -0.22 5.45 13.43
C THR A 30 -1.36 6.24 12.77
N THR A 31 -2.59 5.75 12.89
CA THR A 31 -3.80 6.32 12.25
C THR A 31 -4.61 7.22 13.17
N GLU A 32 -4.28 7.25 14.45
CA GLU A 32 -5.00 8.01 15.47
C GLU A 32 -3.96 8.60 16.41
N SER A 33 -3.76 9.91 16.31
CA SER A 33 -2.94 10.66 17.26
C SER A 33 -3.87 11.55 18.05
N SER A 34 -3.91 11.41 19.37
CA SER A 34 -4.48 12.44 20.24
C SER A 34 -3.50 13.62 20.20
N ILE A 35 -3.73 14.55 19.26
CA ILE A 35 -2.93 15.77 19.13
C ILE A 35 -3.31 16.77 20.23
N LEU A 36 -4.55 16.71 20.72
CA LEU A 36 -5.03 17.44 21.89
C LEU A 36 -5.87 16.50 22.75
N SER A 37 -5.80 16.67 24.07
CA SER A 37 -6.49 15.86 25.09
C SER A 37 -8.01 15.81 24.95
N GLU A 38 -8.60 16.79 24.25
CA GLU A 38 -10.05 16.91 23.99
C GLU A 38 -10.39 17.13 22.50
N SER A 39 -9.44 16.93 21.57
CA SER A 39 -9.75 17.12 20.15
C SER A 39 -10.53 15.97 19.54
N PRO A 40 -11.37 16.24 18.51
CA PRO A 40 -11.95 15.19 17.70
C PRO A 40 -10.85 14.26 17.21
N ARG A 41 -11.08 12.94 17.28
CA ARG A 41 -10.17 11.94 16.71
C ARG A 41 -9.90 12.34 15.28
N VAL A 42 -8.67 12.66 14.98
CA VAL A 42 -8.33 13.13 13.66
C VAL A 42 -8.03 11.95 12.76
N ASP A 43 -8.58 11.98 11.55
CA ASP A 43 -8.27 11.11 10.41
C ASP A 43 -6.82 11.35 9.85
N ILE A 44 -5.84 11.59 10.72
CA ILE A 44 -4.42 11.77 10.35
C ILE A 44 -3.68 10.44 10.40
N LEU A 45 -2.86 10.21 9.38
CA LEU A 45 -1.79 9.22 9.42
C LEU A 45 -0.48 9.90 9.79
N LEU A 46 0.11 9.48 10.90
CA LEU A 46 1.45 9.87 11.28
C LEU A 46 2.43 8.78 10.88
N LEU A 47 3.40 9.13 10.04
CA LEU A 47 4.56 8.30 9.73
C LEU A 47 5.78 8.84 10.46
N ARG A 48 6.51 7.96 11.14
CA ARG A 48 7.71 8.30 11.88
C ARG A 48 8.81 7.30 11.56
N ARG A 49 9.96 7.82 11.14
CA ARG A 49 11.20 7.02 11.06
C ARG A 49 11.86 6.87 12.42
N GLU A 50 12.61 5.78 12.55
CA GLU A 50 13.62 5.60 13.59
C GLU A 50 14.99 6.07 13.05
N GLY A 51 15.84 6.63 13.90
CA GLY A 51 17.19 7.09 13.52
C GLY A 51 17.31 8.56 13.09
N THR A 52 18.36 8.92 12.32
CA THR A 52 18.73 10.31 11.99
C THR A 52 18.42 10.75 10.55
N ALA A 53 18.30 9.82 9.59
CA ALA A 53 17.85 10.08 8.22
C ALA A 53 16.97 8.94 7.68
N TRP A 54 16.22 9.19 6.60
CA TRP A 54 15.54 8.12 5.84
C TRP A 54 16.56 7.28 5.08
N THR A 55 16.54 5.97 5.29
CA THR A 55 17.39 5.03 4.53
C THR A 55 16.87 4.88 3.08
N GLU A 56 17.71 4.35 2.19
CA GLU A 56 17.31 4.08 0.80
C GLU A 56 16.13 3.10 0.73
N ALA A 57 16.18 2.03 1.53
CA ALA A 57 15.09 1.05 1.63
C ALA A 57 13.77 1.70 2.12
N GLN A 58 13.83 2.64 3.06
CA GLN A 58 12.66 3.39 3.48
C GLN A 58 12.15 4.31 2.37
N ARG A 59 13.04 5.08 1.71
CA ARG A 59 12.67 5.96 0.59
C ARG A 59 12.07 5.19 -0.58
N ALA A 60 12.53 3.96 -0.84
CA ALA A 60 11.99 3.10 -1.89
C ALA A 60 10.54 2.67 -1.64
N ARG A 61 10.04 2.77 -0.40
CA ARG A 61 8.66 2.41 -0.05
C ARG A 61 7.75 3.61 0.26
N LEU A 62 8.32 4.82 0.31
CA LEU A 62 7.56 6.03 0.53
C LEU A 62 7.06 6.61 -0.80
N PRO A 63 5.85 7.20 -0.84
CA PRO A 63 5.35 7.81 -2.06
C PRO A 63 6.16 9.05 -2.43
N ASP A 64 6.10 9.40 -3.72
CA ASP A 64 6.75 10.58 -4.28
C ASP A 64 6.35 11.85 -3.50
N GLY A 65 7.28 12.80 -3.38
CA GLY A 65 7.15 13.97 -2.50
C GLY A 65 7.51 13.65 -1.05
N ILE A 66 6.92 12.62 -0.43
CA ILE A 66 7.30 12.21 0.94
C ILE A 66 8.71 11.62 0.95
N ARG A 67 9.01 10.72 0.00
CA ARG A 67 10.33 10.09 -0.12
C ARG A 67 11.47 11.05 -0.40
N ASP A 68 11.16 12.26 -0.87
CA ASP A 68 12.12 13.31 -1.22
C ASP A 68 12.40 14.25 -0.03
N SER A 69 11.58 14.16 1.01
CA SER A 69 11.70 14.97 2.23
C SER A 69 12.81 14.46 3.17
N SER A 70 13.31 15.34 4.02
CA SER A 70 14.15 15.02 5.19
C SER A 70 13.35 14.99 6.50
N ALA A 71 12.08 15.39 6.46
CA ALA A 71 11.23 15.47 7.65
C ALA A 71 11.15 14.11 8.36
N THR A 72 11.23 14.14 9.68
CA THR A 72 11.24 12.93 10.52
C THR A 72 9.83 12.41 10.74
N HIS A 73 8.87 13.33 10.87
CA HIS A 73 7.47 13.03 11.12
C HIS A 73 6.63 13.54 9.95
N ILE A 74 5.84 12.67 9.32
CA ILE A 74 4.96 13.03 8.21
C ILE A 74 3.53 12.94 8.71
N LEU A 75 2.76 14.02 8.60
CA LEU A 75 1.37 14.09 9.03
C LEU A 75 0.50 14.13 7.78
N ILE A 76 -0.28 13.09 7.53
CA ILE A 76 -1.12 12.98 6.34
C ILE A 76 -2.58 13.14 6.71
N GLU A 77 -3.22 14.20 6.21
CA GLU A 77 -4.67 14.37 6.14
C GLU A 77 -5.19 13.68 4.88
N PHE A 78 -6.08 12.69 5.01
CA PHE A 78 -6.53 11.90 3.87
C PHE A 78 -7.95 12.26 3.40
N LYS A 79 -8.07 12.83 2.20
CA LYS A 79 -9.36 13.15 1.56
C LYS A 79 -9.73 12.11 0.51
N TYR A 80 -10.54 11.12 0.92
CA TYR A 80 -11.00 10.05 0.03
C TYR A 80 -12.30 10.38 -0.73
N THR A 81 -13.38 10.66 0.02
CA THR A 81 -14.73 10.83 -0.57
C THR A 81 -14.94 12.19 -1.20
N GLU A 82 -14.31 13.22 -0.65
CA GLU A 82 -14.41 14.61 -1.12
C GLU A 82 -13.13 15.04 -1.85
N SER A 83 -13.24 16.12 -2.62
CA SER A 83 -12.06 16.79 -3.16
C SER A 83 -11.44 17.64 -2.06
N VAL A 84 -10.15 17.97 -2.20
CA VAL A 84 -9.48 18.95 -1.35
C VAL A 84 -10.26 20.27 -1.33
N THR A 85 -10.31 20.87 -0.14
CA THR A 85 -10.90 22.18 0.17
C THR A 85 -9.85 23.04 0.89
N GLU A 86 -10.10 24.35 0.97
CA GLU A 86 -9.27 25.27 1.75
C GLU A 86 -9.23 24.87 3.22
N ASP A 87 -10.39 24.55 3.80
CA ASP A 87 -10.49 24.05 5.18
C ASP A 87 -9.62 22.80 5.40
N GLY A 88 -9.58 21.86 4.44
CA GLY A 88 -8.74 20.68 4.54
C GLY A 88 -7.24 21.01 4.53
N ILE A 89 -6.83 22.07 3.83
CA ILE A 89 -5.44 22.54 3.80
C ILE A 89 -5.10 23.25 5.12
N LEU A 90 -5.98 24.13 5.59
CA LEU A 90 -5.83 24.85 6.87
C LEU A 90 -5.80 23.86 8.04
N GLN A 91 -6.64 22.84 8.01
CA GLN A 91 -6.69 21.76 8.98
C GLN A 91 -5.34 21.01 9.03
N ALA A 92 -4.77 20.61 7.89
CA ALA A 92 -3.45 19.98 7.84
C ALA A 92 -2.33 20.89 8.40
N ALA A 93 -2.37 22.20 8.09
CA ALA A 93 -1.43 23.18 8.65
C ALA A 93 -1.58 23.35 10.17
N ALA A 94 -2.83 23.39 10.68
CA ALA A 94 -3.11 23.50 12.10
C ALA A 94 -2.62 22.26 12.87
N TYR A 95 -2.83 21.07 12.31
CA TYR A 95 -2.33 19.83 12.90
C TYR A 95 -0.81 19.78 12.99
N ASP A 96 -0.12 20.22 11.94
CA ASP A 96 1.34 20.39 12.00
C ASP A 96 1.75 21.33 13.13
N LEU A 97 1.12 22.49 13.26
CA LEU A 97 1.43 23.46 14.30
C LEU A 97 1.28 22.87 15.70
N PHE A 98 0.11 22.30 16.01
CA PHE A 98 -0.16 21.75 17.34
C PHE A 98 0.71 20.53 17.64
N TYR A 99 0.88 19.63 16.66
CA TYR A 99 1.71 18.46 16.83
C TYR A 99 3.17 18.84 17.11
N ARG A 100 3.73 19.80 16.38
CA ARG A 100 5.08 20.32 16.64
C ARG A 100 5.22 20.92 18.04
N GLN A 101 4.22 21.66 18.50
CA GLN A 101 4.23 22.26 19.84
C GLN A 101 4.24 21.19 20.93
N VAL A 102 3.34 20.19 20.84
CA VAL A 102 3.25 19.10 21.81
C VAL A 102 4.51 18.23 21.82
N GLN A 103 5.04 17.91 20.65
CA GLN A 103 6.21 17.05 20.49
C GLN A 103 7.55 17.81 20.58
N ARG A 104 7.51 19.14 20.73
CA ARG A 104 8.69 20.03 20.77
C ARG A 104 9.61 19.88 19.55
N LEU A 105 9.01 19.83 18.36
CA LEU A 105 9.71 19.64 17.10
C LEU A 105 9.92 20.97 16.36
N SER A 106 11.06 21.10 15.68
CA SER A 106 11.28 22.21 14.75
C SER A 106 10.37 22.08 13.53
N ARG A 107 10.23 23.18 12.78
CA ARG A 107 9.42 23.22 11.57
C ARG A 107 9.92 22.15 10.58
N GLU A 108 11.22 22.04 10.36
CA GLU A 108 11.91 21.14 9.41
C GLU A 108 11.74 19.66 9.75
N GLN A 109 11.47 19.33 11.01
CA GLN A 109 11.29 17.94 11.45
C GLN A 109 9.94 17.35 11.05
N THR A 110 8.98 18.17 10.63
CA THR A 110 7.65 17.70 10.21
C THR A 110 7.33 18.02 8.76
N LEU A 111 6.45 17.23 8.14
CA LEU A 111 5.86 17.54 6.83
C LEU A 111 4.35 17.29 6.89
N PRO A 112 3.52 18.34 6.86
CA PRO A 112 2.09 18.18 6.63
C PRO A 112 1.83 17.84 5.16
N VAL A 113 0.98 16.84 4.94
CA VAL A 113 0.58 16.36 3.63
C VAL A 113 -0.94 16.24 3.57
N VAL A 114 -1.55 16.78 2.52
CA VAL A 114 -2.91 16.45 2.14
C VAL A 114 -2.83 15.39 1.04
N LEU A 115 -3.33 14.20 1.30
CA LEU A 115 -3.42 13.14 0.32
C LEU A 115 -4.84 13.10 -0.25
N SER A 116 -4.97 13.26 -1.56
CA SER A 116 -6.26 13.36 -2.24
C SER A 116 -6.49 12.20 -3.19
N ALA A 117 -7.54 11.41 -2.94
CA ALA A 117 -7.97 10.36 -3.86
C ALA A 117 -8.45 10.93 -5.19
N LYS A 118 -9.07 12.12 -5.16
CA LYS A 118 -9.58 12.84 -6.34
C LYS A 118 -8.53 13.81 -6.86
N THR A 119 -8.55 14.09 -8.17
CA THR A 119 -7.71 15.16 -8.74
C THR A 119 -8.35 16.51 -8.44
N PRO A 120 -7.69 17.42 -7.70
CA PRO A 120 -8.23 18.75 -7.49
C PRO A 120 -8.31 19.55 -8.80
N GLN A 121 -9.27 20.47 -8.90
CA GLN A 121 -9.44 21.31 -10.08
C GLN A 121 -8.26 22.28 -10.24
N LYS A 122 -7.79 22.48 -11.47
CA LYS A 122 -6.64 23.36 -11.78
C LYS A 122 -6.86 24.80 -11.28
N SER A 123 -8.07 25.34 -11.42
CA SER A 123 -8.42 26.68 -10.94
C SER A 123 -8.30 26.81 -9.42
N ARG A 124 -8.72 25.79 -8.67
CA ARG A 124 -8.57 25.76 -7.21
C ARG A 124 -7.12 25.64 -6.77
N LEU A 125 -6.34 24.78 -7.42
CA LEU A 125 -4.90 24.66 -7.15
C LEU A 125 -4.20 26.01 -7.33
N ALA A 126 -4.47 26.71 -8.44
CA ALA A 126 -3.92 28.04 -8.68
C ALA A 126 -4.37 29.07 -7.63
N HIS A 127 -5.65 29.06 -7.24
CA HIS A 127 -6.19 29.94 -6.20
C HIS A 127 -5.50 29.74 -4.84
N TRP A 128 -5.19 28.50 -4.48
CA TRP A 128 -4.46 28.15 -3.26
C TRP A 128 -2.93 28.20 -3.40
N GLY A 129 -2.44 28.76 -4.51
CA GLY A 129 -1.01 28.92 -4.79
C GLY A 129 -0.24 27.61 -4.92
N TYR A 130 -0.89 26.50 -5.27
CA TYR A 130 -0.24 25.22 -5.52
C TYR A 130 0.36 25.14 -6.91
N GLU A 131 1.62 24.76 -6.97
CA GLU A 131 2.37 24.45 -8.19
C GLU A 131 2.77 22.98 -8.19
N GLU A 132 2.71 22.34 -9.35
CA GLU A 132 3.13 20.94 -9.50
C GLU A 132 4.65 20.89 -9.58
N LEU A 133 5.30 20.37 -8.54
CA LEU A 133 6.75 20.18 -8.51
C LEU A 133 7.16 18.99 -9.38
N GLN A 134 6.40 17.90 -9.24
CA GLN A 134 6.51 16.69 -10.05
C GLN A 134 5.13 16.07 -10.17
N ARG A 135 4.96 15.11 -11.10
CA ARG A 135 3.65 14.61 -11.48
C ARG A 135 2.85 14.11 -10.26
N GLY A 136 1.78 14.82 -9.92
CA GLY A 136 0.91 14.51 -8.78
C GLY A 136 1.37 15.01 -7.41
N VAL A 137 2.51 15.70 -7.33
CA VAL A 137 3.06 16.30 -6.11
C VAL A 137 3.04 17.81 -6.27
N PHE A 138 2.30 18.47 -5.38
CA PHE A 138 2.09 19.91 -5.41
C PHE A 138 2.60 20.56 -4.14
N LEU A 139 3.22 21.73 -4.28
CA LEU A 139 3.65 22.59 -3.17
C LEU A 139 2.94 23.93 -3.26
N THR A 140 2.50 24.46 -2.11
CA THR A 140 1.91 25.79 -2.03
C THR A 140 2.96 26.85 -1.76
N GLN A 141 2.86 27.97 -2.47
CA GLN A 141 3.70 29.17 -2.28
C GLN A 141 3.11 30.14 -1.24
N LEU A 142 1.91 29.86 -0.70
CA LEU A 142 1.25 30.76 0.24
C LEU A 142 1.94 30.71 1.62
N PRO A 143 2.46 31.84 2.16
CA PRO A 143 3.29 31.83 3.37
C PRO A 143 2.67 31.16 4.61
N PHE A 144 1.37 31.35 4.82
CA PHE A 144 0.66 30.91 6.04
C PHE A 144 0.32 29.42 6.06
N VAL A 145 0.19 28.80 4.88
CA VAL A 145 0.00 27.34 4.72
C VAL A 145 1.26 26.67 4.16
N GLY A 146 2.35 27.43 4.03
CA GLY A 146 3.49 27.32 3.09
C GLY A 146 4.40 26.10 3.17
N ARG A 147 3.89 24.97 3.67
CA ARG A 147 4.54 23.66 3.74
C ARG A 147 3.58 22.49 3.59
N VAL A 148 2.27 22.72 3.49
CA VAL A 148 1.32 21.65 3.23
C VAL A 148 1.58 21.15 1.82
N MET A 149 2.14 19.94 1.72
CA MET A 149 2.30 19.25 0.45
C MET A 149 0.98 18.64 0.05
N LEU A 150 0.62 18.68 -1.22
CA LEU A 150 -0.56 18.04 -1.73
C LEU A 150 -0.17 16.91 -2.69
N LEU A 151 -0.63 15.70 -2.40
CA LEU A 151 -0.44 14.53 -3.23
C LEU A 151 -1.77 14.14 -3.89
N ALA A 152 -1.85 14.21 -5.21
CA ALA A 152 -3.02 13.82 -6.00
C ALA A 152 -2.86 12.39 -6.55
N LEU A 153 -3.52 11.41 -5.93
CA LEU A 153 -3.33 9.98 -6.20
C LEU A 153 -3.59 9.56 -7.65
N ASN A 154 -4.56 10.22 -8.31
CA ASN A 154 -4.87 9.97 -9.73
C ASN A 154 -3.79 10.51 -10.69
N ARG A 155 -2.87 11.36 -10.22
CA ARG A 155 -1.79 11.92 -11.03
C ARG A 155 -0.46 11.23 -10.79
N LEU A 156 -0.22 10.74 -9.56
CA LEU A 156 1.02 10.05 -9.19
C LEU A 156 1.36 8.91 -10.19
N PRO A 157 2.62 8.77 -10.62
CA PRO A 157 3.05 7.66 -11.46
C PRO A 157 2.83 6.30 -10.77
N ALA A 158 2.57 5.26 -11.57
CA ALA A 158 2.40 3.89 -11.09
C ALA A 158 3.76 3.18 -10.88
N HIS A 159 4.59 3.76 -10.02
CA HIS A 159 5.83 3.15 -9.52
C HIS A 159 5.55 2.35 -8.25
N SER A 160 6.40 1.37 -7.94
CA SER A 160 6.24 0.49 -6.76
C SER A 160 6.14 1.28 -5.45
N ASN A 161 6.90 2.36 -5.30
CA ASN A 161 6.88 3.23 -4.12
C ASN A 161 5.56 4.03 -3.94
N ASN A 162 4.81 4.25 -5.02
CA ASN A 162 3.50 4.90 -4.98
C ASN A 162 2.35 3.89 -4.90
N ALA A 163 2.63 2.60 -5.04
CA ALA A 163 1.62 1.59 -5.32
C ALA A 163 0.55 1.52 -4.23
N ILE A 164 0.96 1.47 -2.95
CA ILE A 164 0.06 1.40 -1.79
C ILE A 164 -0.89 2.59 -1.73
N VAL A 165 -0.38 3.81 -1.90
CA VAL A 165 -1.24 5.00 -1.88
C VAL A 165 -2.14 5.07 -3.12
N LYS A 166 -1.66 4.63 -4.30
CA LYS A 166 -2.46 4.56 -5.53
C LYS A 166 -3.62 3.57 -5.47
N LEU A 167 -3.57 2.55 -4.60
CA LEU A 167 -4.72 1.66 -4.37
C LEU A 167 -5.98 2.42 -3.93
N PHE A 168 -5.80 3.63 -3.39
CA PHE A 168 -6.88 4.50 -2.94
C PHE A 168 -7.17 5.67 -3.89
N ALA A 169 -6.61 5.67 -5.10
CA ALA A 169 -6.97 6.64 -6.14
C ALA A 169 -8.48 6.53 -6.46
N SER A 170 -9.14 7.66 -6.77
CA SER A 170 -10.58 7.65 -7.04
C SER A 170 -10.91 7.02 -8.40
N LEU A 171 -10.01 7.12 -9.37
CA LEU A 171 -10.18 6.55 -10.71
C LEU A 171 -9.79 5.07 -10.72
N LYS A 172 -10.69 4.22 -11.24
CA LYS A 172 -10.47 2.76 -11.32
C LYS A 172 -9.16 2.42 -12.03
N ARG A 173 -8.90 3.03 -13.19
CA ARG A 173 -7.66 2.79 -13.96
C ARG A 173 -6.39 3.07 -13.16
N GLU A 174 -6.43 4.08 -12.29
CA GLU A 174 -5.26 4.47 -11.47
C GLU A 174 -5.07 3.49 -10.31
N ARG A 175 -6.16 2.97 -9.73
CA ARG A 175 -6.10 1.87 -8.76
C ARG A 175 -5.58 0.59 -9.39
N ASP A 176 -6.10 0.23 -10.56
CA ASP A 176 -5.68 -0.97 -11.29
C ASP A 176 -4.18 -0.90 -11.63
N ALA A 177 -3.68 0.28 -12.04
CA ALA A 177 -2.26 0.54 -12.22
C ALA A 177 -1.47 0.41 -10.90
N GLY A 178 -2.01 0.90 -9.79
CA GLY A 178 -1.43 0.71 -8.45
C GLY A 178 -1.29 -0.77 -8.08
N PHE A 179 -2.35 -1.57 -8.28
CA PHE A 179 -2.30 -3.02 -8.05
C PHE A 179 -1.27 -3.72 -8.95
N ALA A 180 -1.15 -3.29 -10.21
CA ALA A 180 -0.18 -3.87 -11.15
C ALA A 180 1.28 -3.47 -10.84
N SER A 181 1.49 -2.33 -10.15
CA SER A 181 2.82 -1.85 -9.76
C SER A 181 3.38 -2.48 -8.47
N LEU A 182 2.59 -3.32 -7.78
CA LEU A 182 3.09 -4.11 -6.66
C LEU A 182 3.80 -5.36 -7.19
N ASP A 183 5.13 -5.40 -7.05
CA ASP A 183 5.97 -6.51 -7.49
C ASP A 183 6.11 -7.60 -6.41
N ARG A 184 6.81 -8.69 -6.77
CA ARG A 184 7.08 -9.81 -5.86
C ARG A 184 7.95 -9.38 -4.66
N GLU A 185 8.87 -8.44 -4.83
CA GLU A 185 9.78 -8.00 -3.76
C GLU A 185 9.02 -7.29 -2.65
N VAL A 186 8.03 -6.44 -3.01
CA VAL A 186 7.16 -5.77 -2.03
C VAL A 186 6.39 -6.79 -1.17
N PHE A 187 5.99 -7.92 -1.74
CA PHE A 187 5.25 -8.97 -1.01
C PHE A 187 6.14 -10.01 -0.31
N ALA A 188 7.40 -10.15 -0.74
CA ALA A 188 8.33 -11.15 -0.19
C ALA A 188 8.48 -11.00 1.34
N ASP A 189 8.43 -9.76 1.83
CA ASP A 189 8.64 -9.47 3.24
C ASP A 189 7.37 -9.55 4.11
N SER A 190 6.19 -9.71 3.51
CA SER A 190 4.93 -9.73 4.28
C SER A 190 3.80 -10.47 3.58
N THR A 191 3.51 -11.67 4.08
CA THR A 191 2.32 -12.43 3.70
C THR A 191 1.02 -11.69 4.04
N ASP A 192 1.02 -10.93 5.14
CA ASP A 192 -0.11 -10.12 5.57
C ASP A 192 -0.34 -8.93 4.63
N LEU A 193 0.71 -8.28 4.11
CA LEU A 193 0.56 -7.27 3.06
C LEU A 193 -0.08 -7.87 1.80
N HIS A 194 0.38 -9.05 1.38
CA HIS A 194 -0.18 -9.73 0.22
C HIS A 194 -1.68 -10.04 0.42
N ALA A 195 -2.03 -10.62 1.56
CA ALA A 195 -3.42 -10.86 1.93
C ALA A 195 -4.22 -9.54 1.94
N TYR A 196 -3.71 -8.50 2.60
CA TYR A 196 -4.36 -7.20 2.67
C TYR A 196 -4.66 -6.61 1.29
N VAL A 197 -3.70 -6.64 0.36
CA VAL A 197 -3.88 -6.14 -1.00
C VAL A 197 -4.90 -6.97 -1.77
N LEU A 198 -4.90 -8.30 -1.64
CA LEU A 198 -5.91 -9.18 -2.25
C LEU A 198 -7.32 -8.86 -1.74
N GLY A 199 -7.47 -8.75 -0.41
CA GLY A 199 -8.73 -8.38 0.22
C GLY A 199 -9.20 -6.99 -0.21
N LEU A 200 -8.29 -6.01 -0.30
CA LEU A 200 -8.61 -4.65 -0.73
C LEU A 200 -9.07 -4.64 -2.19
N ARG A 201 -8.40 -5.40 -3.06
CA ARG A 201 -8.80 -5.53 -4.47
C ARG A 201 -10.21 -6.10 -4.59
N GLN A 202 -10.53 -7.13 -3.81
CA GLN A 202 -11.85 -7.77 -3.88
C GLN A 202 -12.96 -6.86 -3.34
N THR A 203 -12.71 -6.17 -2.24
CA THR A 203 -13.68 -5.25 -1.63
C THR A 203 -13.96 -4.06 -2.55
N LEU A 204 -12.95 -3.53 -3.25
CA LEU A 204 -13.11 -2.42 -4.20
C LEU A 204 -13.75 -2.83 -5.55
N LYS A 205 -13.76 -4.12 -5.92
CA LYS A 205 -14.39 -4.62 -7.16
C LYS A 205 -15.92 -4.56 -7.12
N VAL A 206 -16.53 -4.59 -5.93
CA VAL A 206 -17.99 -4.46 -5.79
C VAL A 206 -18.40 -3.02 -6.15
N LYS A 207 -18.84 -2.81 -7.39
CA LYS A 207 -19.50 -1.60 -7.95
C LYS A 207 -18.85 -0.23 -7.67
N GLY A 208 -17.54 -0.14 -7.40
CA GLY A 208 -16.88 1.16 -7.13
C GLY A 208 -17.43 1.91 -5.90
N LYS A 209 -18.26 1.23 -5.10
CA LYS A 209 -18.81 1.61 -3.81
C LYS A 209 -18.88 0.32 -3.00
N LEU A 210 -18.14 0.26 -1.90
CA LEU A 210 -18.09 -0.88 -0.99
C LEU A 210 -19.50 -1.39 -0.69
N ASN A 211 -19.70 -2.71 -0.67
CA ASN A 211 -20.99 -3.30 -0.30
C ASN A 211 -21.32 -2.87 1.14
N MET A 212 -22.28 -1.96 1.31
CA MET A 212 -22.53 -1.21 2.56
C MET A 212 -23.19 -2.04 3.68
N ALA A 213 -23.30 -3.37 3.52
CA ALA A 213 -23.91 -4.23 4.54
C ALA A 213 -22.98 -4.48 5.74
N GLU A 214 -21.67 -4.38 5.55
CA GLU A 214 -20.68 -4.42 6.63
C GLU A 214 -19.76 -3.21 6.56
N VAL A 215 -19.50 -2.62 7.73
CA VAL A 215 -18.43 -1.62 7.88
C VAL A 215 -17.10 -2.26 7.47
N LEU A 216 -16.49 -1.78 6.39
CA LEU A 216 -15.19 -2.26 5.95
C LEU A 216 -14.11 -1.74 6.91
N THR A 217 -13.49 -2.66 7.66
CA THR A 217 -12.34 -2.38 8.54
C THR A 217 -11.07 -3.01 7.99
N PRO A 218 -9.88 -2.55 8.40
CA PRO A 218 -8.62 -3.18 8.00
C PRO A 218 -8.54 -4.69 8.30
N GLU A 219 -9.10 -5.11 9.43
CA GLU A 219 -9.09 -6.50 9.89
C GLU A 219 -9.92 -7.38 8.94
N LYS A 220 -11.10 -6.91 8.54
CA LYS A 220 -11.94 -7.62 7.56
C LYS A 220 -11.28 -7.69 6.19
N VAL A 221 -10.63 -6.62 5.74
CA VAL A 221 -9.87 -6.63 4.49
C VAL A 221 -8.77 -7.70 4.55
N LEU A 222 -8.02 -7.75 5.64
CA LEU A 222 -6.97 -8.75 5.83
C LEU A 222 -7.53 -10.18 5.86
N GLU A 223 -8.63 -10.40 6.60
CA GLU A 223 -9.31 -11.70 6.70
C GLU A 223 -9.80 -12.20 5.34
N TYR A 224 -10.50 -11.35 4.57
CA TYR A 224 -10.94 -11.70 3.21
C TYR A 224 -9.76 -12.07 2.32
N GLY A 225 -8.66 -11.34 2.46
CA GLY A 225 -7.40 -11.62 1.78
C GLY A 225 -6.80 -12.98 2.11
N LYS A 226 -6.77 -13.34 3.41
CA LYS A 226 -6.24 -14.62 3.89
C LYS A 226 -7.07 -15.79 3.35
N ARG A 227 -8.40 -15.71 3.48
CA ARG A 227 -9.32 -16.73 2.93
C ARG A 227 -9.17 -16.89 1.42
N MET A 228 -9.01 -15.78 0.69
CA MET A 228 -8.79 -15.85 -0.75
C MET A 228 -7.46 -16.52 -1.11
N ARG A 229 -6.40 -16.18 -0.38
CA ARG A 229 -5.10 -16.80 -0.58
C ARG A 229 -5.18 -18.30 -0.30
N GLU A 230 -5.80 -18.72 0.80
CA GLU A 230 -6.05 -20.12 1.14
C GLU A 230 -6.81 -20.84 0.02
N LEU A 231 -7.92 -20.27 -0.45
CA LEU A 231 -8.71 -20.86 -1.53
C LEU A 231 -7.89 -21.03 -2.83
N ILE A 232 -7.04 -20.06 -3.19
CA ILE A 232 -6.14 -20.19 -4.36
C ILE A 232 -5.18 -21.36 -4.17
N PHE A 233 -4.60 -21.53 -2.98
CA PHE A 233 -3.72 -22.64 -2.68
C PHE A 233 -4.44 -23.98 -2.57
N GLU A 234 -5.70 -24.03 -2.13
CA GLU A 234 -6.47 -25.26 -2.02
C GLU A 234 -6.99 -25.75 -3.37
N THR A 235 -7.44 -24.82 -4.22
CA THR A 235 -8.14 -25.15 -5.47
C THR A 235 -7.24 -25.14 -6.71
N GLY A 236 -6.08 -24.47 -6.67
CA GLY A 236 -5.16 -24.43 -7.80
C GLY A 236 -4.57 -25.80 -8.11
N THR A 237 -4.34 -26.10 -9.38
CA THR A 237 -3.59 -27.29 -9.80
C THR A 237 -2.12 -27.19 -9.34
N PRO A 238 -1.37 -28.31 -9.23
CA PRO A 238 0.05 -28.26 -8.94
C PRO A 238 0.84 -27.34 -9.89
N ALA A 239 0.51 -27.34 -11.18
CA ALA A 239 1.15 -26.49 -12.18
C ALA A 239 0.90 -24.99 -11.91
N GLU A 240 -0.32 -24.60 -11.54
CA GLU A 240 -0.65 -23.22 -11.19
C GLU A 240 0.03 -22.76 -9.89
N ARG A 241 0.11 -23.64 -8.88
CA ARG A 241 0.76 -23.33 -7.59
C ARG A 241 2.27 -23.10 -7.75
N LEU A 242 2.90 -23.82 -8.67
CA LEU A 242 4.33 -23.75 -8.95
C LEU A 242 4.67 -22.77 -10.08
N ALA A 243 3.67 -22.13 -10.69
CA ALA A 243 3.87 -21.26 -11.83
C ALA A 243 4.80 -20.08 -11.49
N GLY A 244 5.86 -19.93 -12.27
CA GLY A 244 6.85 -18.86 -12.12
C GLY A 244 7.86 -19.10 -11.00
N LEU A 245 7.98 -20.32 -10.49
CA LEU A 245 9.18 -20.83 -9.81
C LEU A 245 10.08 -21.56 -10.82
N SER A 246 11.38 -21.39 -10.68
CA SER A 246 12.37 -22.19 -11.39
C SER A 246 12.45 -23.61 -10.81
N PRO A 247 12.94 -24.61 -11.59
CA PRO A 247 13.14 -25.97 -11.07
C PRO A 247 13.99 -26.03 -9.80
N ILE A 248 14.98 -25.14 -9.67
CA ILE A 248 15.86 -25.07 -8.49
C ILE A 248 15.07 -24.63 -7.25
N GLU A 249 14.21 -23.62 -7.38
CA GLU A 249 13.36 -23.13 -6.29
C GLU A 249 12.33 -24.18 -5.86
N ILE A 250 11.77 -24.93 -6.81
CA ILE A 250 10.86 -26.05 -6.52
C ILE A 250 11.59 -27.13 -5.72
N LEU A 251 12.79 -27.53 -6.15
CA LEU A 251 13.60 -28.53 -5.44
C LEU A 251 14.06 -28.04 -4.07
N ALA A 252 14.34 -26.74 -3.92
CA ALA A 252 14.74 -26.15 -2.63
C ALA A 252 13.67 -26.36 -1.55
N GLY A 253 12.39 -26.40 -1.93
CA GLY A 253 11.27 -26.65 -1.03
C GLY A 253 11.13 -28.11 -0.58
N LEU A 254 11.79 -29.06 -1.24
CA LEU A 254 11.74 -30.47 -0.89
C LEU A 254 12.78 -30.81 0.18
N ASN A 255 12.40 -31.63 1.15
CA ASN A 255 13.32 -32.23 2.11
C ASN A 255 14.14 -33.38 1.46
N TYR A 256 15.11 -33.92 2.19
CA TYR A 256 16.02 -34.94 1.65
C TYR A 256 15.31 -36.21 1.16
N GLU A 257 14.33 -36.71 1.93
CA GLU A 257 13.59 -37.92 1.58
C GLU A 257 12.70 -37.71 0.34
N GLU A 258 12.04 -36.55 0.26
CA GLU A 258 11.23 -36.15 -0.91
C GLU A 258 12.08 -36.05 -2.17
N ARG A 259 13.28 -35.47 -2.08
CA ARG A 259 14.23 -35.41 -3.20
C ARG A 259 14.68 -36.81 -3.64
N ARG A 260 14.95 -37.71 -2.69
CA ARG A 260 15.34 -39.09 -2.99
C ARG A 260 14.19 -39.86 -3.67
N ALA A 261 12.96 -39.67 -3.19
CA ALA A 261 11.77 -40.27 -3.80
C ALA A 261 11.58 -39.79 -5.24
N LEU A 262 11.73 -38.49 -5.49
CA LEU A 262 11.66 -37.92 -6.84
C LEU A 262 12.72 -38.49 -7.78
N LEU A 263 13.97 -38.63 -7.32
CA LEU A 263 15.04 -39.23 -8.12
C LEU A 263 14.74 -40.69 -8.51
N ARG A 264 14.13 -41.47 -7.61
CA ARG A 264 13.72 -42.85 -7.93
C ARG A 264 12.64 -42.89 -9.00
N LEU A 265 11.61 -42.05 -8.90
CA LEU A 265 10.55 -41.97 -9.90
C LEU A 265 11.10 -41.62 -11.29
N LEU A 266 12.04 -40.66 -11.36
CA LEU A 266 12.68 -40.29 -12.62
C LEU A 266 13.53 -41.45 -13.19
N GLN A 267 14.23 -42.20 -12.34
CA GLN A 267 14.99 -43.38 -12.75
C GLN A 267 14.07 -44.45 -13.35
N GLU A 268 12.94 -44.74 -12.68
CA GLU A 268 11.93 -45.70 -13.14
C GLU A 268 11.29 -45.29 -14.47
N GLU A 269 11.01 -44.00 -14.67
CA GLU A 269 10.51 -43.49 -15.97
C GLU A 269 11.55 -43.60 -17.09
N MET A 270 12.82 -43.34 -16.80
CA MET A 270 13.90 -43.50 -17.78
C MET A 270 14.09 -44.96 -18.19
N ASP A 271 14.04 -45.87 -17.22
CA ASP A 271 14.19 -47.31 -17.46
C ASP A 271 12.99 -47.86 -18.26
N ALA A 272 11.75 -47.46 -17.92
CA ALA A 272 10.54 -47.85 -18.66
C ALA A 272 10.46 -47.25 -20.08
N GLY A 273 11.05 -46.08 -20.31
CA GLY A 273 11.17 -45.48 -21.64
C GLY A 273 12.19 -46.21 -22.53
N ALA A 274 13.26 -46.76 -21.94
CA ALA A 274 14.30 -47.50 -22.66
C ALA A 274 13.81 -48.87 -23.15
N GLU A 275 12.98 -49.57 -22.35
CA GLU A 275 12.39 -50.87 -22.74
C GLU A 275 11.40 -50.75 -23.91
N ASN A 276 10.62 -49.65 -23.98
CA ASN A 276 9.67 -49.41 -25.07
C ASN A 276 10.33 -48.92 -26.38
N GLY A 277 11.58 -48.43 -26.32
CA GLY A 277 12.35 -48.02 -27.51
C GLY A 277 13.05 -49.17 -28.21
N ALA A 278 13.38 -50.24 -27.49
CA ALA A 278 14.12 -51.40 -28.01
C ALA A 278 13.28 -52.32 -28.92
N ASP A 279 11.95 -52.27 -28.83
CA ASP A 279 11.03 -53.16 -29.57
C ASP A 279 10.55 -52.57 -30.92
N SER A 280 11.05 -51.39 -31.30
CA SER A 280 10.72 -50.71 -32.58
C SER A 280 11.82 -50.83 -33.65
N GLY A 281 12.84 -51.66 -33.37
CA GLY A 281 14.05 -51.81 -34.17
C GLY A 281 14.32 -53.20 -34.71
N GLU A 282 13.30 -53.99 -35.07
CA GLU A 282 13.49 -55.17 -35.92
C GLU A 282 12.48 -55.16 -37.06
N ASN A 283 12.97 -54.81 -38.26
CA ASN A 283 12.32 -54.96 -39.55
C ASN A 283 13.20 -55.89 -40.39
#